data_AF-A0A4P8PWL2-F1
#
_entry.id   AF-A0A4P8PWL2-F1
#
_cell.length_a   1.000
_cell.length_b   1.000
_cell.length_c   1.000
_cell.angle_alpha   90.00
_cell.angle_beta   90.00
_cell.angle_gamma   90.00
#
_symmetry.space_group_name_H-M   'P 1'
#
loop_
_entity.id
_entity.type
_entity.pdbx_description
1 polymer ?
#
loop_
_entity_poly.entity_id
_entity_poly.type
_entity_poly.pdbx_seq_one_letter_code
_entity_poly.pdbx_strand_id
1 'polypeptide(L)' 'MIDDLIEFAYARDIVRETLPAADGCDHYVLACPGDTAIHVWVRPDGRFSRAVGEQGALTIGQVAAASRLSYAGRAERSAA' A
#
# COMPACT_ATOMS: atom_id res chain seq x y z
N MET A 1 -5.62 0.63 -9.41
CA MET A 1 -4.95 -0.68 -9.20
C MET A 1 -4.16 -0.54 -7.90
N ILE A 2 -3.83 -1.60 -7.15
CA ILE A 2 -3.00 -1.34 -5.95
C ILE A 2 -1.56 -1.02 -6.34
N ASP A 3 -1.13 -1.41 -7.53
CA ASP A 3 0.16 -1.02 -8.10
C ASP A 3 0.36 0.50 -8.09
N ASP A 4 -0.68 1.28 -8.44
CA ASP A 4 -0.61 2.75 -8.37
C ASP A 4 -0.27 3.22 -6.94
N LEU A 5 -0.87 2.59 -5.91
CA LEU A 5 -0.63 2.94 -4.52
C LEU A 5 0.78 2.58 -4.07
N ILE A 6 1.28 1.40 -4.46
CA ILE A 6 2.66 0.98 -4.18
C ILE A 6 3.66 1.85 -4.92
N GLU A 7 3.42 2.18 -6.19
CA GLU A 7 4.24 3.10 -6.97
C GLU A 7 4.29 4.49 -6.30
N PHE A 8 3.14 5.02 -5.87
CA PHE A 8 3.11 6.28 -5.11
C PHE A 8 3.80 6.19 -3.75
N ALA A 9 3.77 5.01 -3.10
CA ALA A 9 4.48 4.79 -1.85
C ALA A 9 6.00 4.80 -2.08
N TYR A 10 6.49 4.17 -3.16
CA TYR A 10 7.89 4.23 -3.57
C TYR A 10 8.32 5.66 -3.90
N ALA A 11 7.52 6.39 -4.68
CA ALA A 11 7.82 7.77 -5.06
C ALA A 11 7.91 8.73 -3.86
N ARG A 12 7.31 8.36 -2.72
CA ARG A 12 7.32 9.13 -1.47
C ARG A 12 8.26 8.57 -0.41
N ASP A 13 9.09 7.57 -0.75
CA ASP A 13 10.00 6.90 0.18
C ASP A 13 9.29 6.32 1.41
N ILE A 14 8.04 5.88 1.22
CA ILE A 14 7.21 5.29 2.27
C ILE A 14 7.44 3.78 2.37
N VAL A 15 7.81 3.11 1.27
CA VAL A 15 8.13 1.68 1.30
C VAL A 15 9.45 1.49 2.03
N ARG A 16 9.40 0.91 3.24
CA ARG A 16 10.60 0.59 4.02
C ARG A 16 11.27 -0.68 3.51
N GLU A 17 10.45 -1.71 3.31
CA GLU A 17 10.95 -3.04 2.98
C GLU A 17 9.99 -3.74 2.01
N THR A 18 10.57 -4.57 1.15
CA THR A 18 9.84 -5.54 0.35
C THR A 18 10.35 -6.93 0.71
N LEU A 19 9.43 -7.78 1.13
CA LEU A 19 9.68 -9.14 1.58
C LEU A 19 9.01 -10.12 0.61
N PRO A 20 9.65 -11.26 0.33
CA PRO A 20 8.98 -12.34 -0.40
C PRO A 20 7.98 -13.02 0.53
N ALA A 21 6.70 -13.10 0.14
CA ALA A 21 5.72 -13.89 0.87
C ALA A 21 5.59 -15.30 0.27
N ALA A 22 5.53 -16.31 1.14
CA ALA A 22 5.46 -17.72 0.75
C ALA A 22 4.14 -18.12 0.05
N ASP A 23 3.13 -17.25 0.10
CA ASP A 23 1.82 -17.42 -0.55
C ASP A 23 1.80 -16.91 -2.01
N GLY A 24 2.96 -16.53 -2.54
CA GLY A 24 3.09 -15.97 -3.89
C GLY A 24 2.62 -14.53 -3.99
N CYS A 25 2.33 -13.84 -2.88
CA CYS A 25 2.13 -12.39 -2.88
C CYS A 25 3.48 -11.67 -2.69
N ASP A 26 3.56 -10.44 -3.17
CA ASP A 26 4.60 -9.51 -2.77
C ASP A 26 4.18 -8.84 -1.46
N HIS A 27 5.09 -8.77 -0.49
CA HIS A 27 4.84 -8.16 0.80
C HIS A 27 5.60 -6.84 0.93
N TYR A 28 4.87 -5.74 1.03
CA TYR A 28 5.41 -4.40 1.22
C TYR A 28 5.18 -3.92 2.65
N VAL A 29 6.20 -3.31 3.24
CA VAL A 29 6.11 -2.64 4.55
C VAL A 29 6.11 -1.13 4.31
N LEU A 30 5.00 -0.48 4.63
CA LEU A 30 4.80 0.96 4.45
C LEU A 30 5.01 1.70 5.78
N ALA A 31 5.86 2.71 5.77
CA ALA A 31 6.00 3.67 6.87
C ALA A 31 4.76 4.58 6.94
N CYS A 32 4.10 4.62 8.09
CA CYS A 32 3.02 5.57 8.34
C CYS A 32 3.47 6.64 9.34
N PRO A 33 2.82 7.82 9.35
CA PRO A 33 3.08 8.85 10.34
C PRO A 33 2.87 8.30 11.75
N GLY A 34 3.79 8.61 12.67
CA GLY A 34 3.78 8.05 14.03
C GLY A 34 4.65 6.80 14.21
N ASP A 35 5.49 6.48 13.22
CA ASP A 35 6.40 5.32 13.19
C ASP A 35 5.69 3.94 13.18
N THR A 36 4.39 3.96 12.88
CA THR A 36 3.61 2.75 12.67
C THR A 36 3.92 2.15 11.30
N ALA A 37 4.12 0.84 11.24
CA ALA A 37 4.27 0.11 9.99
C ALA A 37 2.94 -0.52 9.55
N ILE A 38 2.63 -0.44 8.26
CA ILE A 38 1.54 -1.19 7.64
C ILE A 38 2.13 -2.23 6.70
N HIS A 39 1.76 -3.48 6.92
CA HIS A 39 2.12 -4.59 6.06
C HIS A 39 1.03 -4.76 5.00
N VAL A 40 1.42 -4.75 3.73
CA VAL A 40 0.52 -4.86 2.57
C VAL A 40 0.96 -6.05 1.72
N TRP A 41 0.03 -6.92 1.37
CA TRP A 41 0.26 -8.03 0.44
C TRP A 41 -0.45 -7.78 -0.87
N VAL A 42 0.30 -7.88 -1.96
CA VAL A 42 -0.16 -7.68 -3.34
C VAL A 42 0.00 -8.98 -4.09
N ARG A 43 -1.04 -9.37 -4.82
CA ARG A 43 -1.05 -10.57 -5.65
C ARG A 43 -0.19 -10.34 -6.91
N PRO A 44 0.33 -11.40 -7.55
CA PRO A 44 1.08 -11.28 -8.80
C PRO A 44 0.32 -10.61 -9.96
N ASP A 45 -1.01 -10.58 -9.88
CA ASP A 45 -1.88 -9.90 -10.85
C ASP A 45 -2.07 -8.39 -10.56
N GLY A 46 -1.28 -7.82 -9.64
CA GLY A 46 -1.32 -6.39 -9.29
C GLY A 46 -2.53 -5.98 -8.45
N ARG A 47 -3.20 -6.96 -7.82
CA ARG A 47 -4.39 -6.74 -6.98
C ARG A 47 -4.09 -6.82 -5.49
N PHE A 48 -4.83 -6.03 -4.72
CA PHE A 48 -4.78 -6.07 -3.27
C PHE A 48 -5.21 -7.45 -2.76
N SER A 49 -4.37 -8.05 -1.91
CA SER A 49 -4.69 -9.28 -1.19
C SER A 49 -5.24 -8.96 0.19
N ARG A 50 -4.40 -8.32 1.02
CA ARG A 50 -4.70 -7.97 2.41
C ARG A 50 -3.73 -6.92 2.92
N ALA A 51 -4.08 -6.25 4.01
CA ALA A 51 -3.17 -5.41 4.77
C ALA A 51 -3.39 -5.58 6.27
N VAL A 52 -2.34 -5.36 7.06
CA VAL A 52 -2.36 -5.42 8.51
C VAL A 52 -1.56 -4.24 9.05
N GLY A 53 -2.18 -3.45 9.92
CA GLY A 53 -1.51 -2.47 10.76
C GLY A 53 -1.52 -2.94 12.22
N GLU A 54 -1.04 -2.09 13.13
CA GLU A 54 -0.99 -2.40 14.57
C GLU A 54 -2.35 -2.82 15.16
N GLN A 55 -3.44 -2.23 14.66
CA GLN A 55 -4.79 -2.51 15.15
C GLN A 55 -5.47 -3.70 14.46
N GLY A 56 -4.75 -4.40 13.58
CA GLY A 56 -5.24 -5.57 12.86
C GLY A 56 -5.46 -5.30 11.36
N ALA A 57 -6.41 -6.03 10.78
CA ALA A 57 -6.65 -6.02 9.34
C ALA A 57 -7.14 -4.64 8.84
N LEU A 58 -6.56 -4.20 7.73
CA LEU A 58 -6.88 -2.93 7.08
C LEU A 58 -7.41 -3.17 5.67
N THR A 59 -8.38 -2.36 5.28
CA THR A 59 -8.82 -2.23 3.88
C THR A 59 -7.86 -1.34 3.09
N ILE A 60 -7.85 -1.46 1.76
CA ILE A 60 -7.02 -0.62 0.89
C ILE A 60 -7.27 0.89 1.11
N GLY A 61 -8.52 1.30 1.38
CA GLY A 61 -8.85 2.70 1.69
C GLY A 61 -8.24 3.18 3.00
N GLN A 62 -8.21 2.31 4.02
CA GLN A 62 -7.54 2.61 5.30
C GLN A 62 -6.02 2.66 5.15
N VAL A 63 -5.42 1.79 4.33
CA VAL A 63 -3.98 1.87 4.00
C VAL A 63 -3.67 3.21 3.36
N ALA A 64 -4.43 3.61 2.32
CA ALA A 64 -4.26 4.89 1.64
C ALA A 64 -4.36 6.08 2.61
N ALA A 65 -5.39 6.08 3.47
CA ALA A 65 -5.59 7.12 4.47
C ALA A 65 -4.43 7.18 5.50
N ALA A 66 -4.02 6.03 6.02
CA ALA A 66 -2.98 5.93 7.05
C ALA A 66 -1.60 6.31 6.51
N SER A 67 -1.26 5.89 5.29
CA SER A 67 0.00 6.25 4.63
C SER A 67 0.00 7.68 4.06
N ARG A 68 -1.07 8.47 4.26
CA ARG A 68 -1.30 9.78 3.61
C ARG A 68 -1.14 9.72 2.09
N LEU A 69 -1.32 8.54 1.51
CA LEU A 69 -1.37 8.32 0.09
C LEU A 69 -2.80 8.62 -0.34
N SER A 70 -3.09 9.89 -0.62
CA SER A 70 -4.39 10.25 -1.16
C SER A 70 -4.64 9.46 -2.45
N TYR A 71 -5.56 8.49 -2.40
CA TYR A 71 -6.07 7.78 -3.58
C TYR A 71 -6.78 8.73 -4.56
N ALA A 72 -6.92 10.01 -4.19
CA ALA A 72 -7.39 11.11 -5.01
C ALA A 72 -6.60 11.31 -6.33
N GLY A 73 -5.38 10.77 -6.44
CA GLY A 73 -4.63 10.77 -7.71
C GLY A 73 -5.32 10.03 -8.87
N ARG A 74 -6.33 9.19 -8.60
CA ARG A 74 -7.12 8.56 -9.67
C ARG A 74 -8.15 9.51 -10.30
N ALA A 75 -8.60 10.53 -9.59
CA ALA A 75 -9.55 11.51 -10.13
C ALA A 75 -8.88 12.49 -11.11
N GLU A 76 -7.57 12.73 -10.98
CA GLU A 76 -6.84 13.66 -11.85
C GLU A 76 -6.34 13.01 -13.15
N ARG A 77 -6.30 11.67 -13.26
CA ARG A 77 -5.85 10.96 -14.46
C ARG A 77 -6.97 10.53 -15.44
N SER A 78 -8.24 10.77 -15.10
CA SER A 78 -9.37 10.59 -16.03
C SER A 78 -9.89 11.91 -16.62
N ALA A 79 -9.16 13.02 -16.44
CA ALA A 79 -9.53 14.35 -16.93
C ALA A 79 -8.47 14.98 -17.86
N ALA A 80 -7.53 14.20 -18.40
CA ALA A 80 -6.52 14.66 -19.36
C ALA A 80 -6.61 13.85 -20.66
#